data_AF-A0A9D8N1L0-F1
#
_entry.id   AF-A0A9D8N1L0-F1
#
_cell.length_a   1.000
_cell.length_b   1.000
_cell.length_c   1.000
_cell.angle_alpha   90.00
_cell.angle_beta   90.00
_cell.angle_gamma   90.00
#
_symmetry.space_group_name_H-M   'P 1'
#
loop_
_entity.id
_entity.type
_entity.pdbx_description
1 polymer ?
#
loop_
_entity_poly.entity_id
_entity_poly.type
_entity_poly.pdbx_seq_one_letter_code
_entity_poly.pdbx_strand_id
1 'polypeptide(L)'
;MKIGNLLLKSIPYVLSIAGGIFVFDFAQDYLHDPSWIDLSNNVAASLLAIPLVFLFYDYSNYLVTRRMNKHQQTKIINMLDDCLLKILGQMKSVIGLVRIEVPMQDINLNYKKLNLDPRYLRAIKNQLNNLEDILYRSDKISVLDPQHTQILSFIAQELNQILNECKFHNSSREIARYIETTLSIIDDWFYATGYTTRRKNSVKHTKN
;
A
#
# COMPACT_ATOMS: atom_id res chain seq x y z
N MET A 1 3.79 10.00 18.16
CA MET A 1 3.25 11.38 18.00
C MET A 1 3.41 12.11 19.33
N LYS A 2 4.12 13.24 19.34
CA LYS A 2 4.57 13.91 20.58
C LYS A 2 3.38 14.60 21.26
N ILE A 3 3.24 14.42 22.58
CA ILE A 3 2.23 15.02 23.47
C ILE A 3 1.99 16.52 23.22
N GLY A 4 3.03 17.25 22.79
CA GLY A 4 2.93 18.66 22.41
C GLY A 4 1.93 18.95 21.29
N ASN A 5 1.77 18.07 20.29
CA ASN A 5 0.76 18.26 19.23
C ASN A 5 -0.66 18.06 19.75
N LEU A 6 -0.82 17.27 20.81
CA LEU A 6 -2.12 16.99 21.42
C LEU A 6 -2.55 18.18 22.31
N LEU A 7 -1.60 18.77 23.04
CA LEU A 7 -1.78 20.01 23.80
C LEU A 7 -2.05 21.22 22.90
N LEU A 8 -1.31 21.37 21.79
CA LEU A 8 -1.54 22.49 20.87
C LEU A 8 -2.93 22.41 20.22
N LYS A 9 -3.40 21.19 19.92
CA LYS A 9 -4.75 20.95 19.39
C LYS A 9 -5.85 21.18 20.42
N SER A 10 -5.56 21.09 21.73
CA SER A 10 -6.56 21.30 22.78
C SER A 10 -6.76 22.77 23.15
N ILE A 11 -5.83 23.67 22.80
CA ILE A 11 -5.89 25.10 23.11
C ILE A 11 -7.21 25.77 22.65
N PRO A 12 -7.70 25.58 21.41
CA PRO A 12 -8.95 26.20 20.97
C PRO A 12 -10.17 25.72 21.77
N TYR A 13 -10.17 24.45 22.19
CA TYR A 13 -11.24 23.86 22.99
C TYR A 13 -11.22 24.40 24.42
N VAL A 14 -10.04 24.50 25.02
CA VAL A 14 -9.85 25.06 26.37
C VAL A 14 -10.21 26.54 26.40
N LEU A 15 -9.81 27.32 25.39
CA LEU A 15 -10.19 28.74 25.28
C LEU A 15 -11.70 28.92 25.10
N SER A 16 -12.35 28.06 24.32
CA SER A 16 -13.80 28.13 24.11
C SER A 16 -14.57 27.86 25.41
N ILE A 17 -14.16 26.85 26.19
CA ILE A 17 -14.76 26.54 27.50
C ILE A 17 -14.50 27.67 28.50
N ALA A 18 -13.27 28.18 28.58
CA ALA A 18 -12.91 29.28 29.48
C ALA A 18 -13.65 30.58 29.12
N GLY A 19 -13.81 30.88 27.83
CA GLY A 19 -14.59 32.01 27.35
C GLY A 19 -16.08 31.87 27.68
N GLY A 20 -16.64 30.67 27.56
CA GLY A 20 -18.04 30.39 27.94
C GLY A 20 -18.29 30.57 29.43
N ILE A 21 -17.37 30.10 30.29
CA ILE A 21 -17.43 30.29 31.75
C ILE A 21 -17.33 31.78 32.11
N PHE A 22 -16.39 32.51 31.49
CA PHE A 22 -16.22 33.94 31.75
C PHE A 22 -17.46 34.76 31.40
N VAL A 23 -18.11 34.45 30.26
CA VAL A 23 -19.33 35.13 29.84
C VAL A 23 -20.50 34.77 30.75
N PHE A 24 -20.60 33.52 31.20
CA PHE A 24 -21.64 33.09 32.14
C PHE A 24 -21.53 33.80 33.50
N ASP A 25 -20.31 33.87 34.06
CA ASP A 25 -20.04 34.52 35.35
C ASP A 25 -20.32 36.04 35.30
N PHE A 26 -20.02 36.68 34.17
CA PHE A 26 -20.28 38.12 33.97
C PHE A 26 -21.75 38.44 33.65
N ALA A 27 -22.47 37.52 33.02
CA ALA A 27 -23.87 37.72 32.63
C ALA A 27 -24.86 37.32 33.72
N GLN A 28 -24.43 36.62 34.77
CA GLN A 28 -25.30 36.07 35.81
C GLN A 28 -26.19 37.12 36.49
N ASP A 29 -25.66 38.33 36.70
CA ASP A 29 -26.39 39.45 37.31
C ASP A 29 -27.35 40.18 36.35
N TYR A 30 -27.24 39.92 35.04
CA TYR A 30 -28.02 40.59 33.98
C TYR A 30 -29.02 39.66 33.26
N LEU A 31 -29.21 38.45 33.78
CA LEU A 31 -30.08 37.40 33.20
C LEU A 31 -31.59 37.75 33.13
N HIS A 32 -32.01 38.91 33.62
CA HIS A 32 -33.40 39.39 33.50
C HIS A 32 -33.61 40.33 32.31
N ASP A 33 -32.55 40.82 31.68
CA ASP A 33 -32.63 41.70 30.52
C ASP A 33 -32.49 40.88 29.20
N PRO A 34 -33.52 40.86 28.34
CA PRO A 34 -33.49 40.09 27.10
C PRO A 34 -32.35 40.47 26.16
N SER A 35 -31.86 41.72 26.22
CA SER A 35 -30.71 42.21 25.47
C SER A 35 -29.42 41.44 25.80
N TRP A 36 -29.23 41.15 27.09
CA TRP A 36 -28.05 40.45 27.61
C TRP A 36 -28.12 38.95 27.35
N ILE A 37 -29.33 38.38 27.33
CA ILE A 37 -29.54 36.99 26.93
C ILE A 37 -29.16 36.79 25.46
N ASP A 38 -29.61 37.66 24.56
CA ASP A 38 -29.27 37.59 23.13
C ASP A 38 -27.77 37.80 22.87
N LEU A 39 -27.13 38.71 23.60
CA LEU A 39 -25.69 38.91 23.53
C LEU A 39 -24.93 37.65 23.98
N SER A 40 -25.30 37.07 25.14
CA SER A 40 -24.63 35.87 25.67
C SER A 40 -24.82 34.66 24.75
N ASN A 41 -26.00 34.49 24.16
CA ASN A 41 -26.27 33.43 23.18
C ASN A 41 -25.43 33.59 21.91
N ASN A 42 -25.29 34.81 21.39
CA ASN A 42 -24.46 35.07 20.21
C ASN A 42 -22.97 34.86 20.48
N VAL A 43 -22.50 35.24 21.68
CA VAL A 43 -21.11 35.02 22.10
C VAL A 43 -20.85 33.53 22.34
N ALA A 44 -21.76 32.81 22.99
CA ALA A 44 -21.68 31.37 23.17
C ALA A 44 -21.70 30.63 21.81
N ALA A 45 -22.59 31.03 20.89
CA ALA A 45 -22.64 30.48 19.54
C ALA A 45 -21.33 30.73 18.78
N SER A 46 -20.75 31.93 18.89
CA SER A 46 -19.47 32.27 18.26
C SER A 46 -18.29 31.49 18.85
N LEU A 47 -18.28 31.32 20.19
CA LEU A 47 -17.25 30.54 20.90
C LEU A 47 -17.35 29.04 20.59
N LEU A 48 -18.55 28.50 20.40
CA LEU A 48 -18.76 27.10 20.02
C LEU A 48 -18.52 26.84 18.53
N ALA A 49 -18.77 27.84 17.66
CA ALA A 49 -18.55 27.71 16.23
C ALA A 49 -17.08 27.41 15.88
N ILE A 50 -16.14 28.04 16.61
CA ILE A 50 -14.70 27.87 16.35
C ILE A 50 -14.25 26.40 16.56
N PRO A 51 -14.47 25.75 17.73
CA PRO A 51 -14.19 24.32 17.92
C PRO A 51 -14.91 23.42 16.93
N LEU A 52 -16.18 23.72 16.60
CA LEU A 52 -16.96 22.92 15.65
C LEU A 52 -16.28 22.89 14.27
N VAL A 53 -15.88 24.06 13.76
CA VAL A 53 -15.19 24.18 12.46
C VAL A 53 -13.87 23.42 12.48
N PHE A 54 -13.10 23.51 13.56
CA PHE A 54 -11.86 22.74 13.71
C PHE A 54 -12.11 21.23 13.74
N LEU A 55 -13.15 20.77 14.43
CA LEU A 55 -13.52 19.36 14.49
C LEU A 55 -13.97 18.85 13.13
N PHE A 56 -14.80 19.62 12.40
CA PHE A 56 -15.19 19.29 11.03
C PHE A 56 -14.00 19.27 10.07
N TYR A 57 -13.06 20.21 10.20
CA TYR A 57 -11.84 20.25 9.43
C TYR A 57 -10.96 19.02 9.69
N ASP A 58 -10.71 18.68 10.96
CA ASP A 58 -9.94 17.50 11.35
C ASP A 58 -10.62 16.20 10.88
N TYR A 59 -11.95 16.10 11.01
CA TYR A 59 -12.72 14.95 10.54
C TYR A 59 -12.70 14.81 9.01
N SER A 60 -12.87 15.92 8.29
CA SER A 60 -12.79 15.94 6.82
C SER A 60 -11.40 15.52 6.35
N ASN A 61 -10.35 16.08 6.95
CA ASN A 61 -8.97 15.67 6.66
C ASN A 61 -8.71 14.20 6.98
N TYR A 62 -9.23 13.69 8.08
CA TYR A 62 -9.14 12.27 8.41
C TYR A 62 -9.80 11.40 7.33
N LEU A 63 -11.00 11.73 6.88
CA LEU A 63 -11.71 10.99 5.83
C LEU A 63 -10.98 11.05 4.49
N VAL A 64 -10.54 12.24 4.08
CA VAL A 64 -9.80 12.46 2.82
C VAL A 64 -8.48 11.71 2.84
N THR A 65 -7.71 11.85 3.91
CA THR A 65 -6.42 11.15 4.08
C THR A 65 -6.61 9.64 4.07
N ARG A 66 -7.64 9.13 4.77
CA ARG A 66 -7.93 7.68 4.79
C ARG A 66 -8.31 7.15 3.41
N ARG A 67 -9.14 7.89 2.65
CA ARG A 67 -9.50 7.51 1.28
C ARG A 67 -8.30 7.58 0.34
N MET A 68 -7.48 8.64 0.45
CA MET A 68 -6.29 8.82 -0.37
C MET A 68 -5.25 7.73 -0.11
N ASN A 69 -4.98 7.40 1.16
CA ASN A 69 -4.09 6.29 1.54
C ASN A 69 -4.62 4.95 1.03
N LYS A 70 -5.93 4.69 1.14
CA LYS A 70 -6.52 3.45 0.60
C LYS A 70 -6.38 3.36 -0.92
N HIS A 71 -6.56 4.48 -1.64
CA HIS A 71 -6.45 4.50 -3.10
C HIS A 71 -5.00 4.33 -3.56
N GLN A 72 -4.05 5.00 -2.89
CA GLN A 72 -2.62 4.82 -3.13
C GLN A 72 -2.15 3.40 -2.83
N GLN A 73 -2.61 2.80 -1.72
CA GLN A 73 -2.34 1.41 -1.38
C GLN A 73 -2.84 0.46 -2.46
N THR A 74 -4.08 0.63 -2.93
CA THR A 74 -4.64 -0.20 -4.01
C THR A 74 -3.82 -0.07 -5.30
N LYS A 75 -3.39 1.15 -5.65
CA LYS A 75 -2.58 1.39 -6.85
C LYS A 75 -1.21 0.70 -6.77
N ILE A 76 -0.55 0.76 -5.61
CA ILE A 76 0.75 0.12 -5.40
C ILE A 76 0.63 -1.40 -5.45
N ILE A 77 -0.41 -1.97 -4.83
CA ILE A 77 -0.68 -3.42 -4.88
C ILE A 77 -0.92 -3.87 -6.33
N ASN A 78 -1.74 -3.14 -7.10
CA ASN A 78 -1.96 -3.49 -8.51
C ASN A 78 -0.68 -3.41 -9.35
N MET A 79 0.16 -2.38 -9.13
CA MET A 79 1.46 -2.27 -9.81
C MET A 79 2.39 -3.44 -9.46
N LEU A 80 2.34 -3.89 -8.20
CA LEU A 80 3.12 -5.02 -7.72
C LEU A 80 2.65 -6.32 -8.37
N ASP A 81 1.34 -6.59 -8.37
CA ASP A 81 0.77 -7.78 -9.00
C ASP A 81 1.11 -7.85 -10.49
N ASP A 82 0.99 -6.73 -11.20
CA ASP A 82 1.37 -6.62 -12.61
C ASP A 82 2.87 -6.90 -12.84
N CYS A 83 3.72 -6.47 -11.91
CA CYS A 83 5.17 -6.73 -11.97
C CYS A 83 5.46 -8.23 -11.75
N LEU A 84 4.85 -8.84 -10.72
CA LEU A 84 5.01 -10.27 -10.42
C LEU A 84 4.48 -11.15 -11.55
N LEU A 85 3.35 -10.78 -12.16
CA LEU A 85 2.81 -11.48 -13.34
C LEU A 85 3.75 -11.39 -14.55
N LYS A 86 4.43 -10.26 -14.77
CA LYS A 86 5.42 -10.12 -15.84
C LYS A 86 6.65 -10.97 -15.59
N ILE A 87 7.16 -11.00 -14.35
CA ILE A 87 8.27 -11.88 -13.94
C ILE A 87 7.87 -13.34 -14.19
N LEU A 88 6.67 -13.74 -13.75
CA LEU A 88 6.12 -15.06 -13.95
C LEU A 88 6.08 -15.46 -15.43
N GLY A 89 5.51 -14.58 -16.28
CA GLY A 89 5.39 -14.83 -17.71
C GLY A 89 6.75 -14.98 -18.39
N GLN A 90 7.73 -14.15 -18.00
CA GLN A 90 9.09 -14.22 -18.50
C GLN A 90 9.76 -15.54 -18.10
N MET A 91 9.69 -15.92 -16.82
CA MET A 91 10.28 -17.17 -16.34
C MET A 91 9.68 -18.39 -17.03
N LYS A 92 8.35 -18.46 -17.14
CA LYS A 92 7.66 -19.53 -17.88
C LYS A 92 8.08 -19.59 -19.35
N SER A 93 8.29 -18.43 -20.00
CA SER A 93 8.74 -18.38 -21.40
C SER A 93 10.13 -19.00 -21.60
N VAL A 94 11.05 -18.82 -20.64
CA VAL A 94 12.41 -19.39 -20.71
C VAL A 94 12.43 -20.89 -20.47
N ILE A 95 11.47 -21.39 -19.71
CA ILE A 95 11.29 -22.83 -19.46
C ILE A 95 10.57 -23.51 -20.64
N GLY A 96 10.00 -22.74 -21.57
CA GLY A 96 9.20 -23.25 -22.67
C GLY A 96 7.76 -23.63 -22.27
N LEU A 97 7.30 -23.18 -21.10
CA LEU A 97 5.93 -23.38 -20.64
C LEU A 97 5.05 -22.25 -21.19
N VAL A 98 4.31 -22.56 -22.26
CA VAL A 98 3.42 -21.60 -22.95
C VAL A 98 2.07 -21.41 -22.21
N ARG A 99 1.72 -22.28 -21.26
CA ARG A 99 0.43 -22.22 -20.54
C ARG A 99 0.59 -21.81 -19.08
N ILE A 100 -0.20 -20.80 -18.68
CA ILE A 100 -0.26 -20.23 -17.32
C ILE A 100 -0.80 -21.25 -16.30
N GLU A 101 -1.51 -22.28 -16.76
CA GLU A 101 -2.33 -23.20 -15.94
C GLU A 101 -1.59 -24.37 -15.29
N VAL A 102 -0.29 -24.56 -15.56
CA VAL A 102 0.47 -25.63 -14.91
C VAL A 102 0.75 -25.22 -13.45
N PRO A 103 0.30 -26.00 -12.44
CA PRO A 103 0.65 -25.76 -11.04
C PRO A 103 2.17 -25.81 -10.91
N MET A 104 2.76 -24.77 -10.32
CA MET A 104 4.22 -24.58 -10.36
C MET A 104 4.98 -25.61 -9.52
N GLN A 105 4.27 -26.28 -8.61
CA GLN A 105 4.76 -27.35 -7.74
C GLN A 105 5.22 -28.62 -8.51
N ASP A 106 4.79 -28.78 -9.77
CA ASP A 106 5.13 -29.95 -10.60
C ASP A 106 6.22 -29.66 -11.68
N ILE A 107 6.77 -28.44 -11.69
CA ILE A 107 7.74 -28.05 -12.73
C ILE A 107 9.14 -28.55 -12.35
N ASN A 108 9.50 -29.76 -12.81
CA ASN A 108 10.89 -30.20 -12.81
C ASN A 108 11.65 -29.56 -13.99
N LEU A 109 12.46 -28.55 -13.71
CA LEU A 109 13.21 -27.82 -14.72
C LEU A 109 14.31 -28.68 -15.35
N ASN A 110 14.16 -28.99 -16.64
CA ASN A 110 15.23 -29.58 -17.41
C ASN A 110 16.27 -28.51 -17.77
N TYR A 111 17.23 -28.31 -16.86
CA TYR A 111 18.31 -27.32 -16.94
C TYR A 111 19.11 -27.33 -18.26
N LYS A 112 19.10 -28.45 -18.99
CA LYS A 112 19.78 -28.59 -20.30
C LYS A 112 19.05 -27.89 -21.45
N LYS A 113 17.80 -27.46 -21.26
CA LYS A 113 16.97 -26.79 -22.29
C LYS A 113 16.72 -25.31 -22.00
N LEU A 114 17.31 -24.75 -20.94
CA LEU A 114 17.18 -23.34 -20.62
C LEU A 114 17.85 -22.50 -21.71
N ASN A 115 17.05 -21.84 -22.54
CA ASN A 115 17.55 -20.94 -23.56
C ASN A 115 17.46 -19.50 -23.05
N LEU A 116 18.56 -19.04 -22.45
CA LEU A 116 18.67 -17.70 -21.87
C LEU A 116 19.14 -16.70 -22.93
N ASP A 117 18.21 -16.22 -23.74
CA ASP A 117 18.47 -15.15 -24.70
C ASP A 117 18.87 -13.84 -23.97
N PRO A 118 19.86 -13.07 -24.45
CA PRO A 118 20.13 -11.70 -23.99
C PRO A 118 18.89 -10.80 -23.83
N ARG A 119 17.82 -11.04 -24.60
CA ARG A 119 16.53 -10.36 -24.46
C ARG A 119 15.86 -10.67 -23.13
N TYR A 120 15.93 -11.91 -22.67
CA TYR A 120 15.40 -12.34 -21.38
C TYR A 120 16.17 -11.71 -20.22
N LEU A 121 17.51 -11.66 -20.29
CA LEU A 121 18.33 -11.03 -19.26
C LEU A 121 18.03 -9.53 -19.11
N ARG A 122 17.79 -8.84 -20.23
CA ARG A 122 17.31 -7.44 -20.21
C ARG A 122 15.91 -7.34 -19.59
N ALA A 123 15.02 -8.29 -19.90
CA ALA A 123 13.67 -8.30 -19.36
C ALA A 123 13.67 -8.49 -17.83
N ILE A 124 14.45 -9.45 -17.32
CA ILE A 124 14.66 -9.65 -15.86
C ILE A 124 15.22 -8.39 -15.24
N LYS A 125 16.28 -7.80 -15.79
CA LYS A 125 16.89 -6.59 -15.23
C LYS A 125 15.90 -5.44 -15.15
N ASN A 126 15.05 -5.27 -16.17
CA ASN A 126 14.00 -4.26 -16.15
C ASN A 126 12.94 -4.56 -15.08
N GLN A 127 12.57 -5.83 -14.88
CA GLN A 127 11.61 -6.19 -13.82
C GLN A 127 12.21 -6.03 -12.41
N LEU A 128 13.50 -6.33 -12.23
CA LEU A 128 14.22 -6.08 -10.98
C LEU A 128 14.17 -4.60 -10.62
N ASN A 129 14.55 -3.72 -11.55
CA ASN A 129 14.50 -2.28 -11.32
C ASN A 129 13.08 -1.79 -10.99
N ASN A 130 12.06 -2.30 -11.70
CA ASN A 130 10.67 -1.95 -11.42
C ASN A 130 10.23 -2.43 -10.03
N LEU A 131 10.65 -3.62 -9.61
CA LEU A 131 10.35 -4.18 -8.30
C LEU A 131 11.01 -3.36 -7.19
N GLU A 132 12.28 -2.98 -7.35
CA GLU A 132 13.01 -2.12 -6.43
C GLU A 132 12.36 -0.72 -6.33
N ASP A 133 11.93 -0.15 -7.45
CA ASP A 133 11.21 1.13 -7.48
C ASP A 133 9.86 1.05 -6.73
N ILE A 134 9.13 -0.05 -6.90
CA ILE A 134 7.86 -0.28 -6.17
C ILE A 134 8.14 -0.46 -4.68
N LEU A 135 9.15 -1.24 -4.31
CA LEU A 135 9.57 -1.45 -2.92
C LEU A 135 9.93 -0.12 -2.25
N TYR A 136 10.76 0.70 -2.89
CA TYR A 136 11.15 2.00 -2.37
C TYR A 136 9.96 2.94 -2.14
N ARG A 137 8.97 2.94 -3.06
CA ARG A 137 7.75 3.74 -2.91
C ARG A 137 6.83 3.18 -1.83
N SER A 138 6.77 1.86 -1.68
CA SER A 138 5.90 1.18 -0.73
C SER A 138 6.35 1.37 0.72
N ASP A 139 7.66 1.42 0.96
CA ASP A 139 8.26 1.65 2.28
C ASP A 139 7.93 3.06 2.80
N LYS A 140 8.06 4.07 1.93
CA LYS A 140 7.72 5.47 2.25
C LYS A 140 6.26 5.70 2.65
N ILE A 141 5.35 4.87 2.15
CA ILE A 141 3.90 5.04 2.36
C ILE A 141 3.39 3.98 3.36
N SER A 142 4.27 3.10 3.89
CA SER A 142 3.94 1.99 4.79
C SER A 142 2.75 1.15 4.29
N VAL A 143 2.73 0.91 2.98
CA VAL A 143 1.59 0.29 2.28
C VAL A 143 1.62 -1.23 2.39
N LEU A 144 2.83 -1.80 2.42
CA LEU A 144 3.06 -3.23 2.52
C LEU A 144 3.36 -3.60 3.97
N ASP A 145 2.78 -4.71 4.39
CA ASP A 145 3.13 -5.35 5.67
C ASP A 145 4.59 -5.82 5.64
N PRO A 146 5.33 -5.82 6.75
CA PRO A 146 6.74 -6.22 6.77
C PRO A 146 6.99 -7.61 6.19
N GLN A 147 6.06 -8.54 6.35
CA GLN A 147 6.14 -9.88 5.76
C GLN A 147 6.14 -9.83 4.22
N HIS A 148 5.26 -9.03 3.63
CA HIS A 148 5.21 -8.85 2.18
C HIS A 148 6.49 -8.19 1.65
N THR A 149 7.01 -7.18 2.36
CA THR A 149 8.27 -6.52 1.99
C THR A 149 9.45 -7.50 2.00
N GLN A 150 9.51 -8.41 2.98
CA GLN A 150 10.53 -9.45 3.05
C GLN A 150 10.46 -10.42 1.85
N ILE A 151 9.27 -10.89 1.51
CA ILE A 151 9.05 -11.81 0.36
C ILE A 151 9.51 -11.14 -0.94
N LEU A 152 9.13 -9.89 -1.17
CA LEU A 152 9.51 -9.15 -2.37
C LEU A 152 11.00 -8.85 -2.44
N SER A 153 11.63 -8.56 -1.30
CA SER A 153 13.09 -8.38 -1.22
C SER A 153 13.82 -9.67 -1.55
N PHE A 154 13.29 -10.82 -1.12
CA PHE A 154 13.81 -12.12 -1.49
C PHE A 154 13.70 -12.38 -3.00
N ILE A 155 12.55 -12.08 -3.62
CA ILE A 155 12.39 -12.17 -5.08
C ILE A 155 13.41 -11.28 -5.81
N ALA A 156 13.62 -10.05 -5.36
CA ALA A 156 14.61 -9.15 -5.94
C ALA A 156 16.03 -9.74 -5.85
N GLN A 157 16.38 -10.34 -4.71
CA GLN A 157 17.66 -11.01 -4.51
C GLN A 157 17.85 -12.19 -5.45
N GLU A 158 16.84 -13.05 -5.61
CA GLU A 158 16.87 -14.19 -6.52
C GLU A 158 17.03 -13.77 -7.98
N LEU A 159 16.30 -12.73 -8.42
CA LEU A 159 16.46 -12.15 -9.76
C LEU A 159 17.88 -11.63 -10.00
N ASN A 160 18.49 -11.00 -8.99
CA ASN A 160 19.85 -10.53 -9.07
C ASN A 160 20.86 -11.70 -9.13
N GLN A 161 20.61 -12.78 -8.38
CA GLN A 161 21.42 -13.99 -8.46
C GLN A 161 21.34 -14.65 -9.84
N ILE A 162 20.15 -14.70 -10.47
CA ILE A 162 19.99 -15.18 -11.85
C ILE A 162 20.85 -14.34 -12.81
N LEU A 163 20.82 -13.00 -12.70
CA LEU A 163 21.63 -12.12 -13.54
C LEU A 163 23.13 -12.33 -13.34
N ASN A 164 23.57 -12.48 -12.10
CA ASN A 164 24.97 -12.69 -11.76
C ASN A 164 25.48 -14.06 -12.26
N GLU A 165 24.71 -15.12 -12.04
CA GLU A 165 25.06 -16.45 -12.55
C GLU A 165 25.14 -16.48 -14.07
N CYS A 166 24.22 -15.80 -14.77
CA CYS A 166 24.27 -15.68 -16.23
C CYS A 166 25.50 -14.89 -16.72
N LYS A 167 26.00 -13.94 -15.92
CA LYS A 167 27.12 -13.08 -16.30
C LYS A 167 28.49 -13.67 -15.97
N PHE A 168 28.63 -14.39 -14.86
CA PHE A 168 29.94 -14.76 -14.31
C PHE A 168 30.25 -16.26 -14.31
N HIS A 169 29.26 -17.11 -14.06
CA HIS A 169 29.49 -18.56 -13.87
C HIS A 169 28.87 -19.42 -14.98
N ASN A 170 27.82 -18.92 -15.63
CA ASN A 170 27.05 -19.59 -16.68
C ASN A 170 26.55 -21.00 -16.29
N SER A 171 26.28 -21.23 -15.00
CA SER A 171 25.80 -22.50 -14.48
C SER A 171 24.29 -22.63 -14.73
N SER A 172 23.90 -23.33 -15.80
CA SER A 172 22.48 -23.56 -16.12
C SER A 172 21.72 -24.29 -14.99
N ARG A 173 22.43 -25.04 -14.13
CA ARG A 173 21.84 -25.74 -12.98
C ARG A 173 21.44 -24.77 -11.87
N GLU A 174 22.33 -23.85 -11.48
CA GLU A 174 22.02 -22.86 -10.44
C GLU A 174 20.98 -21.86 -10.93
N ILE A 175 21.04 -21.45 -12.20
CA ILE A 175 20.02 -20.59 -12.81
C ILE A 175 18.65 -21.26 -12.78
N ALA A 176 18.56 -22.55 -13.08
CA ALA A 176 17.30 -23.31 -12.96
C ALA A 176 16.76 -23.26 -11.53
N ARG A 177 17.62 -23.50 -10.53
CA ARG A 177 17.23 -23.51 -9.11
C ARG A 177 16.67 -22.16 -8.66
N TYR A 178 17.31 -21.06 -9.04
CA TYR A 178 16.83 -19.72 -8.69
C TYR A 178 15.51 -19.37 -9.40
N ILE A 179 15.35 -19.81 -10.65
CA ILE A 179 14.08 -19.66 -11.38
C ILE A 179 12.97 -20.47 -10.69
N GLU A 180 13.22 -21.72 -10.33
CA GLU A 180 12.26 -22.59 -9.63
C GLU A 180 11.82 -21.99 -8.29
N THR A 181 12.80 -21.52 -7.51
CA THR A 181 12.57 -20.88 -6.21
C THR A 181 11.73 -19.61 -6.37
N THR A 182 12.09 -18.75 -7.34
CA THR A 182 11.32 -17.52 -7.61
C THR A 182 9.90 -17.83 -8.05
N LEU A 183 9.71 -18.84 -8.91
CA LEU A 183 8.38 -19.26 -9.36
C LEU A 183 7.52 -19.77 -8.21
N SER A 184 8.07 -20.61 -7.33
CA SER A 184 7.35 -21.10 -6.15
C SER A 184 6.86 -19.96 -5.26
N ILE A 185 7.74 -18.99 -4.97
CA ILE A 185 7.41 -17.87 -4.09
C ILE A 185 6.37 -16.94 -4.73
N ILE A 186 6.43 -16.73 -6.04
CA ILE A 186 5.42 -15.96 -6.76
C ILE A 186 4.07 -16.70 -6.78
N ASP A 187 4.07 -18.03 -6.91
CA ASP A 187 2.84 -18.84 -6.84
C ASP A 187 2.21 -18.72 -5.44
N ASP A 188 3.01 -18.90 -4.39
CA ASP A 188 2.58 -18.74 -3.00
C ASP A 188 2.02 -17.34 -2.73
N TRP A 189 2.61 -16.29 -3.31
CA TRP A 189 2.08 -14.92 -3.26
C TRP A 189 0.66 -14.84 -3.85
N PHE A 190 0.44 -15.41 -5.04
CA PHE A 190 -0.87 -15.37 -5.70
C PHE A 190 -1.92 -16.25 -5.00
N TYR A 191 -1.50 -17.35 -4.37
CA TYR A 191 -2.37 -18.14 -3.50
C TYR A 191 -2.76 -17.37 -2.24
N ALA A 192 -1.79 -16.77 -1.54
CA ALA A 192 -2.03 -16.00 -0.31
C ALA A 192 -2.91 -14.76 -0.53
N THR A 193 -2.74 -14.09 -1.68
CA THR A 193 -3.52 -12.90 -2.05
C THR A 193 -4.89 -13.21 -2.68
N GLY A 194 -5.22 -14.49 -2.88
CA GLY A 194 -6.52 -14.93 -3.40
C GLY A 194 -6.78 -14.61 -4.89
N TYR A 195 -5.72 -14.38 -5.67
CA TYR A 195 -5.81 -14.00 -7.09
C TYR A 195 -6.48 -15.08 -7.96
N THR A 196 -6.26 -16.35 -7.63
CA THR A 196 -6.88 -17.50 -8.32
C THR A 196 -8.41 -17.52 -8.15
N THR A 197 -8.92 -17.03 -7.01
CA THR A 197 -10.35 -16.89 -6.73
C THR A 197 -10.97 -15.67 -7.43
N ARG A 198 -10.23 -14.56 -7.51
CA ARG A 198 -10.67 -13.31 -8.17
C ARG A 198 -10.85 -13.46 -9.69
N ARG A 199 -9.98 -14.22 -10.36
CA ARG A 199 -10.05 -14.44 -11.82
C ARG A 199 -11.22 -15.36 -12.21
N LYS A 200 -11.55 -16.38 -11.39
CA LYS A 200 -12.75 -17.22 -11.61
C LYS A 200 -14.06 -16.42 -11.52
N ASN A 201 -14.11 -15.38 -10.68
CA ASN A 201 -15.30 -14.55 -10.52
C ASN A 201 -15.43 -13.43 -11.58
N SER A 202 -14.31 -12.88 -12.09
CA SER A 202 -14.38 -11.88 -13.17
C SER A 202 -14.82 -12.49 -14.51
N VAL A 203 -14.44 -13.74 -14.81
CA VAL A 203 -14.85 -14.44 -16.05
C VAL A 203 -16.34 -14.83 -16.02
N LYS A 204 -16.91 -15.05 -14.82
CA LYS A 204 -18.35 -15.30 -14.67
C LYS A 204 -19.21 -14.07 -14.91
N HIS A 205 -18.71 -12.87 -14.60
CA HIS A 205 -19.48 -11.62 -14.79
C HIS A 205 -19.46 -11.05 -16.22
N THR A 206 -18.59 -11.55 -17.10
CA THR A 206 -18.57 -11.20 -18.53
C THR A 206 -19.37 -12.16 -19.43
N LYS A 207 -20.11 -13.10 -18.84
CA LYS A 207 -20.94 -14.10 -19.54
C LYS A 207 -22.44 -13.98 -19.27
N ASN A 208 -22.91 -12.80 -18.86
CA ASN A 208 -24.34 -12.47 -18.82
C ASN A 208 -24.63 -11.30 -19.74
#